data_AF-A0A091F9X9-F1
#
_entry.id   AF-A0A091F9X9-F1
#
_cell.length_a   1.000
_cell.length_b   1.000
_cell.length_c   1.000
_cell.angle_alpha   90.00
_cell.angle_beta   90.00
_cell.angle_gamma   90.00
#
_symmetry.space_group_name_H-M   'P 1'
#
loop_
_entity.id
_entity.type
_entity.pdbx_description
1 polymer ?
#
loop_
_entity_poly.entity_id
_entity_poly.type
_entity_poly.pdbx_seq_one_letter_code
_entity_poly.pdbx_strand_id
1 'polypeptide(L)'
;QLRATLENITRLRAEGQDFRWYLKLKCGNCGEVSEKWQYLRLMDSAPLKGGRGSATMVQKCKLCSRENSIDILSQTIKPYNVMQHNFKNFLQMCLQAGFAAEGAESGTPFNDINLLEKDWNDYDEKTKESVGIYEVTHKFVKC
;
A
#
# COMPACT_ATOMS: atom_id res chain seq x y z
N GLN A 1 -1.26 -2.40 -8.14
CA GLN A 1 -1.91 -3.68 -7.89
C GLN A 1 -0.97 -4.56 -7.08
N LEU A 2 -1.46 -5.27 -6.04
CA LEU A 2 -0.66 -6.18 -5.20
C LEU A 2 -0.89 -7.64 -5.62
N ARG A 3 0.15 -8.47 -5.51
CA ARG A 3 0.10 -9.94 -5.62
C ARG A 3 1.01 -10.55 -4.56
N ALA A 4 0.54 -11.57 -3.88
CA ALA A 4 1.28 -12.36 -2.90
C ALA A 4 0.72 -13.78 -2.85
N THR A 5 1.55 -14.72 -2.41
CA THR A 5 1.16 -16.10 -2.08
C THR A 5 0.81 -16.14 -0.59
N LEU A 6 -0.41 -16.60 -0.25
CA LEU A 6 -0.89 -16.65 1.12
C LEU A 6 -0.96 -18.09 1.61
N GLU A 7 -0.40 -18.36 2.78
CA GLU A 7 -0.47 -19.63 3.50
C GLU A 7 -1.30 -19.43 4.76
N ASN A 8 -2.43 -20.13 4.86
CA ASN A 8 -3.33 -20.15 6.03
C ASN A 8 -3.77 -18.76 6.57
N ILE A 9 -3.67 -17.71 5.74
CA ILE A 9 -3.98 -16.33 6.13
C ILE A 9 -4.85 -15.63 5.08
N THR A 10 -5.71 -14.73 5.52
CA THR A 10 -6.66 -14.00 4.68
C THR A 10 -6.80 -12.54 5.12
N ARG A 11 -7.58 -11.74 4.37
CA ARG A 11 -7.91 -10.34 4.71
C ARG A 11 -6.71 -9.42 4.93
N LEU A 12 -5.61 -9.66 4.22
CA LEU A 12 -4.45 -8.78 4.22
C LEU A 12 -4.85 -7.37 3.77
N ARG A 13 -4.66 -6.38 4.65
CA ARG A 13 -5.08 -4.99 4.43
C ARG A 13 -4.12 -4.02 5.10
N ALA A 14 -4.04 -2.81 4.56
CA ALA A 14 -3.46 -1.68 5.27
C ALA A 14 -4.41 -1.28 6.40
N GLU A 15 -3.93 -1.25 7.64
CA GLU A 15 -4.74 -0.89 8.82
C GLU A 15 -4.35 0.50 9.35
N GLY A 16 -5.35 1.25 9.82
CA GLY A 16 -5.15 2.62 10.33
C GLY A 16 -5.24 3.73 9.27
N GLN A 17 -5.69 4.92 9.70
CA GLN A 17 -5.71 6.13 8.85
C GLN A 17 -4.34 6.80 8.73
N ASP A 18 -3.44 6.46 9.65
CA ASP A 18 -2.04 6.87 9.71
C ASP A 18 -1.10 5.97 8.90
N PHE A 19 -1.66 4.90 8.28
CA PHE A 19 -0.92 4.02 7.39
C PHE A 19 -0.15 4.82 6.33
N ARG A 20 1.14 4.52 6.19
CA ARG A 20 2.07 5.26 5.34
C ARG A 20 2.30 4.53 4.01
N TRP A 21 1.78 5.11 2.95
CA TRP A 21 1.96 4.65 1.58
C TRP A 21 3.25 5.23 1.03
N TYR A 22 4.34 4.47 1.10
CA TYR A 22 5.64 4.92 0.62
C TYR A 22 5.78 4.73 -0.90
N LEU A 23 6.16 5.79 -1.62
CA LEU A 23 6.24 5.85 -3.07
C LEU A 23 7.55 6.51 -3.53
N LYS A 24 8.07 6.03 -4.66
CA LYS A 24 8.95 6.84 -5.52
C LYS A 24 8.09 7.46 -6.63
N LEU A 25 8.09 8.79 -6.70
CA LEU A 25 7.23 9.51 -7.63
C LEU A 25 8.02 9.92 -8.86
N LYS A 26 7.41 9.80 -10.04
CA LYS A 26 7.95 10.27 -11.32
C LYS A 26 7.15 11.48 -11.80
N CYS A 27 7.82 12.57 -12.12
CA CYS A 27 7.20 13.74 -12.72
C CYS A 27 6.71 13.40 -14.13
N GLY A 28 5.41 13.54 -14.37
CA GLY A 28 4.82 13.30 -15.69
C GLY A 28 5.28 14.28 -16.78
N ASN A 29 5.90 15.40 -16.41
CA ASN A 29 6.34 16.43 -17.35
C ASN A 29 7.78 16.25 -17.83
N CYS A 30 8.72 16.08 -16.90
CA CYS A 30 10.16 16.02 -17.21
C CYS A 30 10.79 14.65 -16.94
N GLY A 31 10.02 13.70 -16.41
CA GLY A 31 10.50 12.35 -16.12
C GLY A 31 11.32 12.22 -14.84
N GLU A 32 11.61 13.31 -14.13
CA GLU A 32 12.36 13.32 -12.87
C GLU A 32 11.75 12.36 -11.84
N VAL A 33 12.56 11.51 -11.22
CA VAL A 33 12.13 10.54 -10.20
C VAL A 33 12.64 10.97 -8.84
N SER A 34 11.81 10.90 -7.81
CA SER A 34 12.22 11.27 -6.45
C SER A 34 13.39 10.41 -5.95
N GLU A 35 14.47 11.05 -5.53
CA GLU A 35 15.64 10.37 -4.97
C GLU A 35 15.27 9.56 -3.72
N LYS A 36 14.56 10.21 -2.79
CA LYS A 36 14.09 9.64 -1.53
C LYS A 36 12.67 9.07 -1.66
N TRP A 37 12.38 8.10 -0.81
CA TRP A 37 11.01 7.64 -0.59
C TRP A 37 10.17 8.75 0.01
N GLN A 38 8.96 8.90 -0.50
CA GLN A 38 7.96 9.83 0.03
C GLN A 38 6.80 9.01 0.55
N TYR A 39 6.21 9.35 1.69
CA TYR A 39 5.02 8.68 2.17
C TYR A 39 3.79 9.57 2.01
N LEU A 40 2.63 8.92 1.85
CA LEU A 40 1.33 9.55 1.90
C LEU A 40 0.50 8.86 2.97
N ARG A 41 -0.37 9.61 3.64
CA ARG A 41 -1.34 9.06 4.59
C ARG A 41 -2.74 9.49 4.17
N LEU A 42 -3.72 8.66 4.47
CA LEU A 42 -5.11 8.94 4.10
C LEU A 42 -5.66 10.21 4.78
N MET A 43 -5.12 10.51 5.97
CA MET A 43 -5.45 11.71 6.74
C MET A 43 -4.76 13.00 6.25
N ASP A 44 -3.76 12.89 5.37
CA ASP A 44 -3.06 14.08 4.86
C ASP A 44 -3.92 14.78 3.81
N SER A 45 -3.95 16.12 3.88
CA SER A 45 -4.66 16.95 2.92
C SER A 45 -3.91 18.25 2.70
N ALA A 46 -3.58 18.53 1.45
CA ALA A 46 -2.89 19.72 1.01
C ALA A 46 -3.77 20.49 0.00
N PRO A 47 -3.90 21.82 0.15
CA PRO A 47 -4.75 22.63 -0.73
C PRO A 47 -4.16 22.71 -2.15
N LEU A 48 -5.02 22.60 -3.15
CA LEU A 48 -4.66 22.81 -4.55
C LEU A 48 -4.78 24.29 -4.92
N LYS A 49 -3.86 24.79 -5.74
CA LYS A 49 -3.96 26.15 -6.29
C LYS A 49 -5.23 26.34 -7.10
N GLY A 50 -5.83 27.52 -6.97
CA GLY A 50 -6.98 27.96 -7.77
C GLY A 50 -8.33 27.40 -7.31
N GLY A 51 -8.47 27.03 -6.03
CA GLY A 51 -9.76 26.60 -5.46
C GLY A 51 -10.24 25.22 -5.96
N ARG A 52 -9.35 24.41 -6.53
CA ARG A 52 -9.67 23.09 -7.11
C ARG A 52 -9.85 21.98 -6.07
N GLY A 53 -10.08 22.34 -4.80
CA GLY A 53 -10.14 21.41 -3.67
C GLY A 53 -8.77 21.12 -3.05
N SER A 54 -8.60 19.90 -2.58
CA SER A 54 -7.38 19.41 -1.93
C SER A 54 -6.94 18.07 -2.52
N ALA A 55 -5.70 17.68 -2.25
CA ALA A 55 -5.16 16.36 -2.56
C ALA A 55 -4.32 15.87 -1.38
N THR A 56 -4.12 14.56 -1.30
CA THR A 56 -3.31 13.96 -0.22
C THR A 56 -1.89 14.55 -0.16
N MET A 57 -1.26 14.81 -1.31
CA MET A 57 0.05 15.46 -1.37
C MET A 57 0.14 16.38 -2.59
N VAL A 58 0.75 17.55 -2.39
CA VAL A 58 1.09 18.51 -3.44
C VAL A 58 2.58 18.80 -3.36
N GLN A 59 3.31 18.65 -4.46
CA GLN A 59 4.76 18.84 -4.50
C GLN A 59 5.22 19.48 -5.80
N LYS A 60 6.15 20.42 -5.67
CA LYS A 60 6.87 21.03 -6.79
C LYS A 60 8.01 20.11 -7.25
N CYS A 61 8.05 19.80 -8.54
CA CYS A 61 9.17 19.07 -9.15
C CYS A 61 10.45 19.88 -9.00
N LYS A 62 11.51 19.25 -8.47
CA LYS A 62 12.81 19.91 -8.26
C LYS A 62 13.50 20.31 -9.56
N LEU A 63 13.23 19.59 -10.65
CA LEU A 63 13.85 19.83 -11.95
C LEU A 63 13.09 20.89 -12.77
N CYS A 64 11.83 20.63 -13.12
CA CYS A 64 11.06 21.50 -14.03
C CYS A 64 10.16 22.52 -13.31
N SER A 65 10.20 22.60 -11.98
CA SER A 65 9.39 23.50 -11.17
C SER A 65 7.86 23.34 -11.29
N ARG A 66 7.36 22.34 -12.04
CA ARG A 66 5.92 22.06 -12.16
C ARG A 66 5.36 21.55 -10.83
N GLU A 67 4.21 22.07 -10.44
CA GLU A 67 3.44 21.55 -9.31
C GLU A 67 2.67 20.30 -9.73
N ASN A 68 2.85 19.21 -8.98
CA ASN A 68 2.15 17.94 -9.16
C ASN A 68 1.39 17.62 -7.89
N SER A 69 0.27 16.93 -8.02
CA SER A 69 -0.52 16.43 -6.90
C SER A 69 -0.81 14.95 -7.06
N ILE A 70 -1.03 14.27 -5.95
CA ILE A 70 -1.39 12.86 -5.86
C ILE A 70 -2.40 12.70 -4.74
N ASP A 71 -3.38 11.83 -4.95
CA ASP A 71 -4.48 11.63 -4.02
C ASP A 71 -4.74 10.14 -3.78
N ILE A 72 -5.01 9.78 -2.53
CA ILE A 72 -5.40 8.43 -2.14
C ILE A 72 -6.91 8.34 -2.19
N LEU A 73 -7.42 7.55 -3.13
CA LEU A 73 -8.85 7.26 -3.24
C LEU A 73 -9.23 6.19 -2.21
N SER A 74 -9.68 6.61 -1.03
CA SER A 74 -10.00 5.72 0.09
C SER A 74 -10.97 4.59 -0.28
N GLN A 75 -11.95 4.87 -1.15
CA GLN A 75 -12.93 3.90 -1.67
C GLN A 75 -12.31 2.78 -2.53
N THR A 76 -11.06 2.93 -2.95
CA THR A 76 -10.36 1.91 -3.77
C THR A 76 -9.51 0.95 -2.93
N ILE A 77 -9.32 1.22 -1.64
CA ILE A 77 -8.57 0.37 -0.73
C ILE A 77 -9.43 -0.86 -0.40
N LYS A 78 -9.00 -2.04 -0.87
CA LYS A 78 -9.72 -3.30 -0.66
C LYS A 78 -8.77 -4.36 -0.07
N PRO A 79 -9.25 -5.22 0.86
CA PRO A 79 -8.46 -6.33 1.37
C PRO A 79 -8.04 -7.32 0.27
N TYR A 80 -6.86 -7.92 0.44
CA TYR A 80 -6.33 -9.01 -0.37
C TYR A 80 -6.65 -10.35 0.33
N ASN A 81 -7.36 -11.24 -0.36
CA ASN A 81 -7.85 -12.51 0.18
C ASN A 81 -7.29 -13.68 -0.65
N VAL A 82 -7.19 -14.86 -0.03
CA VAL A 82 -6.62 -16.12 -0.57
C VAL A 82 -7.08 -16.47 -1.97
N MET A 83 -8.36 -16.21 -2.29
CA MET A 83 -8.99 -16.68 -3.53
C MET A 83 -8.63 -15.88 -4.79
N GLN A 84 -7.61 -15.03 -4.77
CA GLN A 84 -7.34 -14.12 -5.89
C GLN A 84 -5.85 -14.11 -6.28
N HIS A 85 -5.46 -15.06 -7.13
CA HIS A 85 -4.20 -14.99 -7.91
C HIS A 85 -4.16 -13.81 -8.91
N ASN A 86 -5.20 -12.98 -8.94
CA ASN A 86 -5.35 -11.85 -9.84
C ASN A 86 -4.92 -10.55 -9.17
N PHE A 87 -4.15 -9.75 -9.89
CA PHE A 87 -3.72 -8.43 -9.46
C PHE A 87 -4.92 -7.51 -9.16
N LYS A 88 -5.06 -7.02 -7.92
CA LYS A 88 -6.09 -6.03 -7.52
C LYS A 88 -5.56 -4.62 -7.55
N ASN A 89 -6.33 -3.63 -8.00
CA ASN A 89 -5.97 -2.19 -7.94
C ASN A 89 -5.51 -1.79 -6.54
N PHE A 90 -4.22 -1.50 -6.43
CA PHE A 90 -3.54 -1.07 -5.23
C PHE A 90 -2.53 -0.02 -5.67
N LEU A 91 -2.47 1.13 -5.01
CA LEU A 91 -1.40 2.10 -5.21
C LEU A 91 -0.07 1.41 -4.89
N GLN A 92 1.00 1.70 -5.62
CA GLN A 92 2.32 1.19 -5.25
C GLN A 92 2.66 1.66 -3.84
N MET A 93 3.29 0.79 -3.08
CA MET A 93 3.70 1.05 -1.72
C MET A 93 5.03 0.38 -1.51
N CYS A 94 5.96 1.02 -0.81
CA CYS A 94 6.84 0.27 0.06
C CYS A 94 5.92 -0.32 1.11
N LEU A 95 5.81 -1.64 1.11
CA LEU A 95 4.95 -2.39 2.00
C LEU A 95 5.63 -2.50 3.38
N GLN A 96 5.88 -1.34 3.99
CA GLN A 96 6.42 -1.27 5.35
C GLN A 96 5.36 -1.76 6.36
N ALA A 97 5.77 -1.84 7.62
CA ALA A 97 4.92 -2.27 8.74
C ALA A 97 3.56 -1.53 8.82
N GLY A 98 2.57 -2.20 9.42
CA GLY A 98 1.22 -1.68 9.62
C GLY A 98 0.15 -2.41 8.80
N PHE A 99 0.50 -3.53 8.15
CA PHE A 99 -0.49 -4.43 7.59
C PHE A 99 -1.14 -5.27 8.68
N ALA A 100 -2.39 -5.64 8.46
CA ALA A 100 -3.09 -6.61 9.29
C ALA A 100 -3.71 -7.70 8.42
N ALA A 101 -3.81 -8.89 8.97
CA ALA A 101 -4.42 -10.06 8.35
C ALA A 101 -5.05 -10.96 9.41
N GLU A 102 -5.75 -12.01 8.98
CA GLU A 102 -6.45 -12.94 9.86
C GLU A 102 -6.13 -14.38 9.45
N GLY A 103 -5.95 -15.27 10.43
CA GLY A 103 -5.88 -16.72 10.18
C GLY A 103 -7.12 -17.18 9.42
N ALA A 104 -6.91 -17.93 8.32
CA ALA A 104 -7.96 -18.22 7.35
C ALA A 104 -9.15 -18.99 7.95
N GLU A 105 -8.87 -19.91 8.88
CA GLU A 105 -9.88 -20.72 9.56
C GLU A 105 -10.19 -20.23 10.99
N SER A 106 -9.15 -19.79 11.71
CA SER A 106 -9.21 -19.44 13.13
C SER A 106 -9.77 -18.04 13.41
N GLY A 107 -9.69 -17.14 12.42
CA GLY A 107 -9.87 -15.70 12.60
C GLY A 107 -8.86 -15.06 13.57
N THR A 108 -7.73 -15.71 13.86
CA THR A 108 -6.66 -15.16 14.71
C THR A 108 -6.13 -13.87 14.07
N PRO A 109 -6.16 -12.72 14.76
CA PRO A 109 -5.67 -11.47 14.20
C PRO A 109 -4.14 -11.42 14.21
N PHE A 110 -3.55 -11.08 13.06
CA PHE A 110 -2.14 -10.78 12.90
C PHE A 110 -2.00 -9.30 12.54
N ASN A 111 -1.41 -8.53 13.45
CA ASN A 111 -1.26 -7.07 13.32
C ASN A 111 0.21 -6.71 13.08
N ASP A 112 0.46 -5.46 12.68
CA ASP A 112 1.80 -4.91 12.49
C ASP A 112 2.69 -5.72 11.52
N ILE A 113 2.07 -6.42 10.57
CA ILE A 113 2.74 -7.22 9.55
C ILE A 113 3.65 -6.30 8.72
N ASN A 114 4.91 -6.69 8.60
CA ASN A 114 5.93 -5.98 7.83
C ASN A 114 6.30 -6.79 6.59
N LEU A 115 6.02 -6.24 5.41
CA LEU A 115 6.28 -6.88 4.11
C LEU A 115 7.47 -6.24 3.38
N LEU A 116 8.38 -5.58 4.11
CA LEU A 116 9.57 -4.95 3.55
C LEU A 116 10.47 -5.97 2.83
N GLU A 117 10.66 -7.13 3.45
CA GLU A 117 11.44 -8.26 2.91
C GLU A 117 10.66 -9.08 1.87
N LYS A 118 9.41 -8.70 1.57
CA LYS A 118 8.45 -9.37 0.68
C LYS A 118 7.97 -10.75 1.12
N ASP A 119 8.54 -11.28 2.19
CA ASP A 119 8.11 -12.52 2.84
C ASP A 119 7.87 -12.23 4.34
N TRP A 120 6.80 -12.81 4.88
CA TRP A 120 6.44 -12.77 6.29
C TRP A 120 5.85 -14.12 6.68
N ASN A 121 6.17 -14.58 7.88
CA ASN A 121 5.63 -15.81 8.45
C ASN A 121 5.43 -15.67 9.96
N ASP A 122 4.48 -16.44 10.47
CA ASP A 122 4.16 -16.56 11.89
C ASP A 122 3.45 -17.90 12.14
N TYR A 123 2.93 -18.11 13.34
CA TYR A 123 2.28 -19.35 13.73
C TYR A 123 0.90 -19.08 14.36
N ASP A 124 -0.11 -19.83 13.91
CA ASP A 124 -1.45 -19.75 14.49
C ASP A 124 -1.64 -20.80 15.58
N GLU A 125 -1.56 -20.37 16.83
CA GLU A 125 -1.70 -21.24 18.01
C GLU A 125 -3.06 -21.95 18.10
N LYS A 126 -4.11 -21.43 17.44
CA LYS A 126 -5.44 -22.07 17.49
C LYS A 126 -5.55 -23.26 16.55
N THR A 127 -4.99 -23.17 15.35
CA THR A 127 -5.00 -24.26 14.36
C THR A 127 -3.75 -25.13 14.43
N LYS A 128 -2.69 -24.66 15.11
CA LYS A 128 -1.37 -25.29 15.19
C LYS A 128 -0.71 -25.43 13.81
N GLU A 129 -0.81 -24.37 13.01
CA GLU A 129 -0.31 -24.32 11.64
C GLU A 129 0.53 -23.06 11.42
N SER A 130 1.47 -23.12 10.47
CA SER A 130 2.18 -21.96 9.96
C SER A 130 1.22 -21.05 9.20
N VAL A 131 1.43 -19.74 9.33
CA VAL A 131 0.80 -18.73 8.47
C VAL A 131 1.88 -17.95 7.76
N GLY A 132 1.58 -17.49 6.54
CA GLY A 132 2.60 -16.85 5.71
C GLY A 132 2.07 -15.98 4.59
N ILE A 133 2.87 -14.98 4.23
CA ILE A 133 2.67 -14.08 3.10
C ILE A 133 3.99 -14.04 2.34
N TYR A 134 4.01 -14.54 1.11
CA TYR A 134 5.24 -14.70 0.34
C TYR A 134 5.17 -14.06 -1.04
N GLU A 135 6.34 -13.87 -1.65
CA GLU A 135 6.52 -13.42 -3.03
C GLU A 135 5.78 -12.10 -3.32
N VAL A 136 5.76 -11.20 -2.34
CA VAL A 136 4.96 -9.99 -2.47
C VAL A 136 5.51 -9.12 -3.60
N THR A 137 4.63 -8.82 -4.55
CA THR A 137 4.94 -8.06 -5.76
C THR A 137 3.85 -7.04 -6.07
N HIS A 138 4.20 -5.97 -6.78
CA HIS A 138 3.25 -4.96 -7.22
C HIS A 138 3.48 -4.53 -8.67
N LYS A 139 2.42 -4.05 -9.32
CA LYS A 139 2.50 -3.36 -10.61
C LYS A 139 1.53 -2.19 -10.68
N PHE A 140 1.87 -1.12 -11.39
CA PHE A 140 0.90 -0.09 -11.71
C PHE A 140 0.17 -0.44 -13.00
N VAL A 141 -1.13 -0.18 -13.02
CA VAL A 141 -1.95 -0.25 -14.23
C VAL A 141 -2.54 1.14 -14.41
N LYS A 142 -2.35 1.70 -15.60
CA LYS A 142 -2.99 2.97 -15.97
C LYS A 142 -4.49 2.69 -16.13
N CYS A 143 -5.32 3.45 -15.42
CA CYS A 143 -6.76 3.44 -15.62
C CYS A 143 -7.13 4.07 -16.97
#